data_AF-A0A960WFT2-F1
#
_entry.id   AF-A0A960WFT2-F1
#
_cell.length_a   1.000
_cell.length_b   1.000
_cell.length_c   1.000
_cell.angle_alpha   90.00
_cell.angle_beta   90.00
_cell.angle_gamma   90.00
#
_symmetry.space_group_name_H-M   'P 1'
#
loop_
_entity.id
_entity.type
_entity.pdbx_description
1 polymer ?
#
loop_
_entity_poly.entity_id
_entity_poly.type
_entity_poly.pdbx_seq_one_letter_code
_entity_poly.pdbx_strand_id
1 'polypeptide(L)'
;MSIRVEHYFSVENFEFSEIFPTDKPVWAVLVSKFKEQWIDCHLQPNVHLIETQDGLVQYTQRFCQTEAGWQKLTSARSDLPTFEVHAGAFIKDAAIELRAGVVVESGAYIAGPTLIGEGTVVRHGAYIRGGVITGTDCVIGHATEVKSSIFLNGAKAGHFAYVGDTVLGNNVNLGAGTKISNLKITNTEISLAVEDKTYHTGLRKFGAIVGDAVQTGCNAVLNPGTMLGPKCMVYPNASVKAQVYKAKV
;
A
#
# COMPACT_ATOMS: atom_id res chain seq x y z
N MET A 1 -0.13 8.57 -26.35
CA MET A 1 0.83 7.88 -25.46
C MET A 1 0.25 6.56 -24.94
N SER A 2 1.04 5.49 -24.72
CA SER A 2 0.59 4.33 -23.93
C SER A 2 0.79 4.61 -22.43
N ILE A 3 -0.08 4.11 -21.56
CA ILE A 3 -0.04 4.37 -20.11
C ILE A 3 0.29 3.05 -19.41
N ARG A 4 1.54 2.62 -19.52
CA ARG A 4 2.01 1.30 -19.05
C ARG A 4 2.80 1.40 -17.75
N VAL A 5 3.08 0.26 -17.15
CA VAL A 5 3.72 0.11 -15.82
C VAL A 5 5.11 0.73 -15.82
N GLU A 6 5.92 0.43 -16.83
CA GLU A 6 7.29 0.89 -17.02
C GLU A 6 7.42 2.41 -17.18
N HIS A 7 6.31 3.12 -17.42
CA HIS A 7 6.31 4.58 -17.46
C HIS A 7 6.26 5.24 -16.07
N TYR A 8 5.88 4.47 -15.04
CA TYR A 8 5.69 4.95 -13.67
C TYR A 8 6.59 4.24 -12.66
N PHE A 9 6.90 2.97 -12.89
CA PHE A 9 7.50 2.09 -11.90
C PHE A 9 8.65 1.26 -12.48
N SER A 10 9.75 1.18 -11.74
CA SER A 10 10.78 0.15 -11.87
C SER A 10 10.41 -1.03 -10.97
N VAL A 11 9.91 -2.12 -11.56
CA VAL A 11 9.37 -3.27 -10.81
C VAL A 11 10.33 -4.44 -10.69
N GLU A 12 11.55 -4.33 -11.22
CA GLU A 12 12.51 -5.44 -11.33
C GLU A 12 12.93 -6.01 -9.97
N ASN A 13 12.98 -5.16 -8.95
CA ASN A 13 13.33 -5.53 -7.57
C ASN A 13 12.11 -5.59 -6.64
N PHE A 14 10.90 -5.54 -7.18
CA PHE A 14 9.69 -5.68 -6.41
C PHE A 14 9.28 -7.16 -6.39
N GLU A 15 9.23 -7.75 -5.19
CA GLU A 15 8.94 -9.19 -4.99
C GLU A 15 7.69 -9.65 -5.76
N PHE A 16 6.68 -8.78 -5.85
CA PHE A 16 5.37 -9.08 -6.42
C PHE A 16 5.17 -8.46 -7.82
N SER A 17 6.25 -8.29 -8.58
CA SER A 17 6.22 -7.62 -9.90
C SER A 17 5.22 -8.24 -10.89
N GLU A 18 4.94 -9.53 -10.77
CA GLU A 18 4.00 -10.30 -11.59
C GLU A 18 2.54 -9.87 -11.42
N ILE A 19 2.21 -9.12 -10.37
CA ILE A 19 0.88 -8.52 -10.23
C ILE A 19 0.62 -7.47 -11.32
N PHE A 20 1.65 -6.89 -11.92
CA PHE A 20 1.49 -5.86 -12.94
C PHE A 20 1.27 -6.49 -14.33
N PRO A 21 0.11 -6.27 -14.97
CA PRO A 21 -0.13 -6.80 -16.31
C PRO A 21 0.72 -6.08 -17.36
N THR A 22 1.42 -6.84 -18.21
CA THR A 22 2.35 -6.29 -19.22
C THR A 22 1.65 -5.64 -20.41
N ASP A 23 0.48 -6.13 -20.77
CA ASP A 23 -0.27 -5.73 -21.98
C ASP A 23 -1.41 -4.74 -21.70
N LYS A 24 -1.67 -4.41 -20.43
CA LYS A 24 -2.77 -3.53 -20.00
C LYS A 24 -2.26 -2.16 -19.51
N PRO A 25 -3.17 -1.18 -19.37
CA PRO A 25 -2.81 0.08 -18.72
C PRO A 25 -2.41 -0.13 -17.26
N VAL A 26 -1.54 0.74 -16.74
CA VAL A 26 -0.95 0.64 -15.39
C VAL A 26 -1.99 0.51 -14.26
N TRP A 27 -3.17 1.11 -14.39
CA TRP A 27 -4.23 1.02 -13.37
C TRP A 27 -4.99 -0.30 -13.39
N ALA A 28 -4.77 -1.18 -14.38
CA ALA A 28 -5.46 -2.46 -14.45
C ALA A 28 -5.21 -3.34 -13.21
N VAL A 29 -4.05 -3.16 -12.56
CA VAL A 29 -3.71 -3.79 -11.28
C VAL A 29 -4.67 -3.41 -10.15
N LEU A 30 -5.36 -2.27 -10.23
CA LEU A 30 -6.29 -1.78 -9.21
C LEU A 30 -7.71 -2.33 -9.40
N VAL A 31 -7.99 -3.02 -10.51
CA VAL A 31 -9.28 -3.67 -10.72
C VAL A 31 -9.48 -4.73 -9.64
N SER A 32 -10.51 -4.56 -8.81
CA SER A 32 -10.77 -5.38 -7.60
C SER A 32 -10.58 -6.86 -7.85
N LYS A 33 -11.31 -7.39 -8.85
CA LYS A 33 -11.27 -8.82 -9.21
C LYS A 33 -9.86 -9.29 -9.56
N PHE A 34 -9.07 -8.48 -10.25
CA PHE A 34 -7.71 -8.85 -10.64
C PHE A 34 -6.79 -8.89 -9.42
N LYS A 35 -6.80 -7.84 -8.60
CA LYS A 35 -5.95 -7.73 -7.41
C LYS A 35 -6.31 -8.76 -6.33
N GLU A 36 -7.60 -8.91 -6.03
CA GLU A 36 -8.09 -9.84 -5.02
C GLU A 36 -7.77 -11.29 -5.40
N GLN A 37 -7.99 -11.66 -6.67
CA GLN A 37 -7.59 -12.98 -7.17
C GLN A 37 -6.09 -13.22 -7.05
N TRP A 38 -5.28 -12.19 -7.35
CA TRP A 38 -3.83 -12.31 -7.18
C TRP A 38 -3.46 -12.53 -5.70
N ILE A 39 -4.03 -11.74 -4.78
CA ILE A 39 -3.77 -11.88 -3.34
C ILE A 39 -4.18 -13.28 -2.87
N ASP A 40 -5.37 -13.76 -3.22
CA ASP A 40 -5.86 -15.08 -2.82
C ASP A 40 -4.94 -16.23 -3.26
N CYS A 41 -4.23 -16.06 -4.39
CA CYS A 41 -3.30 -17.08 -4.91
C CYS A 41 -1.89 -17.02 -4.32
N HIS A 42 -1.44 -15.86 -3.81
CA HIS A 42 -0.04 -15.66 -3.40
C HIS A 42 0.14 -15.50 -1.89
N LEU A 43 -0.92 -15.14 -1.17
CA LEU A 43 -0.87 -14.91 0.26
C LEU A 43 -0.56 -16.21 1.02
N GLN A 44 0.38 -16.16 1.96
CA GLN A 44 0.70 -17.21 2.92
C GLN A 44 0.40 -16.70 4.34
N PRO A 45 -0.87 -16.77 4.80
CA PRO A 45 -1.25 -16.09 6.02
C PRO A 45 -0.61 -16.71 7.27
N ASN A 46 -0.03 -15.86 8.11
CA ASN A 46 0.70 -16.28 9.32
C ASN A 46 0.19 -15.62 10.62
N VAL A 47 -0.83 -14.77 10.53
CA VAL A 47 -1.39 -14.11 11.73
C VAL A 47 -2.26 -15.00 12.61
N HIS A 48 -2.63 -16.20 12.13
CA HIS A 48 -3.31 -17.21 12.95
C HIS A 48 -2.46 -17.69 14.14
N LEU A 49 -1.15 -17.44 14.10
CA LEU A 49 -0.20 -17.71 15.17
C LEU A 49 -0.26 -16.65 16.30
N ILE A 50 -0.91 -15.51 16.05
CA ILE A 50 -1.02 -14.41 17.00
C ILE A 50 -2.20 -14.67 17.93
N GLU A 51 -1.93 -14.74 19.23
CA GLU A 51 -2.98 -14.83 20.23
C GLU A 51 -3.73 -13.50 20.30
N THR A 52 -5.03 -13.54 20.02
CA THR A 52 -5.91 -12.37 20.02
C THR A 52 -7.22 -12.64 20.78
N GLN A 53 -7.80 -11.60 21.37
CA GLN A 53 -9.16 -11.59 21.91
C GLN A 53 -10.00 -10.65 21.06
N ASP A 54 -10.95 -11.18 20.29
CA ASP A 54 -11.76 -10.40 19.33
C ASP A 54 -10.92 -9.59 18.31
N GLY A 55 -9.73 -10.10 17.98
CA GLY A 55 -8.74 -9.43 17.13
C GLY A 55 -7.77 -8.52 17.88
N LEU A 56 -8.01 -8.18 19.16
CA LEU A 56 -7.09 -7.41 19.99
C LEU A 56 -5.93 -8.27 20.48
N VAL A 57 -4.70 -7.84 20.18
CA VAL A 57 -3.46 -8.45 20.67
C VAL A 57 -3.23 -8.04 22.13
N GLN A 58 -3.28 -8.99 23.06
CA GLN A 58 -3.19 -8.71 24.50
C GLN A 58 -1.76 -8.40 24.98
N TYR A 59 -0.78 -9.08 24.40
CA TYR A 59 0.63 -8.95 24.77
C TYR A 59 1.48 -8.83 23.50
N THR A 60 2.60 -8.09 23.60
CA THR A 60 3.57 -8.01 22.50
C THR A 60 4.10 -9.41 22.20
N GLN A 61 3.98 -9.82 20.94
CA GLN A 61 4.37 -11.14 20.47
C GLN A 61 5.41 -11.00 19.36
N ARG A 62 6.43 -11.87 19.41
CA ARG A 62 7.49 -11.97 18.42
C ARG A 62 7.43 -13.34 17.77
N PHE A 63 7.77 -13.38 16.49
CA PHE A 63 7.76 -14.60 15.69
C PHE A 63 9.06 -14.69 14.92
N CYS A 64 9.55 -15.91 14.69
CA CYS A 64 10.75 -16.18 13.92
C CYS A 64 10.45 -17.17 12.79
N GLN A 65 11.16 -17.04 11.67
CA GLN A 65 11.06 -17.97 10.55
C GLN A 65 12.06 -19.11 10.73
N THR A 66 11.55 -20.35 10.69
CA THR A 66 12.35 -21.59 10.78
C THR A 66 12.15 -22.43 9.52
N GLU A 67 12.87 -23.56 9.40
CA GLU A 67 12.64 -24.54 8.34
C GLU A 67 11.22 -25.13 8.37
N ALA A 68 10.58 -25.16 9.55
CA ALA A 68 9.20 -25.61 9.73
C ALA A 68 8.16 -24.48 9.52
N GLY A 69 8.60 -23.28 9.10
CA GLY A 69 7.77 -22.08 8.96
C GLY A 69 7.83 -21.13 10.16
N TRP A 70 6.85 -20.23 10.25
CA TRP A 70 6.78 -19.20 11.29
C TRP A 70 6.40 -19.81 12.64
N GLN A 71 7.15 -19.44 13.68
CA GLN A 71 6.92 -19.92 15.05
C GLN A 71 7.03 -18.78 16.07
N LYS A 72 6.25 -18.86 17.15
CA LYS A 72 6.29 -17.90 18.26
C LYS A 72 7.66 -17.97 18.94
N LEU A 73 8.28 -16.81 19.11
CA LEU A 73 9.59 -16.69 19.75
C LEU A 73 9.42 -16.61 21.28
N THR A 74 9.91 -17.63 21.99
CA THR A 74 9.78 -17.75 23.46
C THR A 74 11.05 -17.33 24.23
N SER A 75 12.17 -17.14 23.53
CA SER A 75 13.45 -16.70 24.09
C SER A 75 14.19 -15.82 23.06
N ALA A 76 15.10 -14.96 23.50
CA ALA A 76 15.83 -14.08 22.60
C ALA A 76 16.76 -14.89 21.67
N ARG A 77 16.40 -14.98 20.38
CA ARG A 77 17.21 -15.51 19.28
C ARG A 77 17.47 -14.37 18.30
N SER A 78 18.74 -14.06 18.03
CA SER A 78 19.14 -12.97 17.14
C SER A 78 19.55 -13.45 15.75
N ASP A 79 19.54 -14.76 15.51
CA ASP A 79 20.05 -15.43 14.31
C ASP A 79 18.99 -15.63 13.22
N LEU A 80 17.71 -15.47 13.54
CA LEU A 80 16.59 -15.78 12.64
C LEU A 80 15.87 -14.50 12.18
N PRO A 81 15.32 -14.49 10.94
CA PRO A 81 14.37 -13.48 10.53
C PRO A 81 13.15 -13.46 11.45
N THR A 82 12.72 -12.29 11.91
CA THR A 82 11.64 -12.13 12.90
C THR A 82 10.64 -11.06 12.49
N PHE A 83 9.41 -11.13 12.98
CA PHE A 83 8.48 -10.00 12.99
C PHE A 83 7.88 -9.81 14.38
N GLU A 84 7.38 -8.61 14.65
CA GLU A 84 6.87 -8.21 15.96
C GLU A 84 5.51 -7.52 15.85
N VAL A 85 4.58 -7.89 16.74
CA VAL A 85 3.26 -7.27 16.87
C VAL A 85 3.08 -6.84 18.31
N HIS A 86 2.93 -5.54 18.55
CA HIS A 86 2.82 -4.98 19.89
C HIS A 86 1.44 -5.22 20.50
N ALA A 87 1.39 -5.28 21.84
CA ALA A 87 0.14 -5.25 22.59
C ALA A 87 -0.71 -4.04 22.17
N GLY A 88 -2.03 -4.24 22.05
CA GLY A 88 -2.98 -3.20 21.65
C GLY A 88 -3.18 -3.06 20.14
N ALA A 89 -2.41 -3.77 19.29
CA ALA A 89 -2.73 -3.87 17.86
C ALA A 89 -4.01 -4.69 17.65
N PHE A 90 -4.75 -4.40 16.57
CA PHE A 90 -5.94 -5.13 16.17
C PHE A 90 -5.69 -5.85 14.85
N ILE A 91 -5.83 -7.16 14.86
CA ILE A 91 -5.72 -8.04 13.70
C ILE A 91 -7.09 -8.62 13.40
N LYS A 92 -7.66 -8.24 12.26
CA LYS A 92 -8.97 -8.67 11.81
C LYS A 92 -8.83 -9.49 10.53
N ASP A 93 -9.45 -10.68 10.53
CA ASP A 93 -9.41 -11.67 9.45
C ASP A 93 -8.09 -12.45 9.37
N ALA A 94 -8.19 -13.74 9.05
CA ALA A 94 -7.04 -14.65 9.03
C ALA A 94 -6.15 -14.46 7.80
N ALA A 95 -6.66 -13.82 6.74
CA ALA A 95 -5.95 -13.57 5.49
C ALA A 95 -4.97 -12.39 5.62
N ILE A 96 -4.01 -12.48 6.54
CA ILE A 96 -2.94 -11.48 6.67
C ILE A 96 -1.60 -12.20 6.73
N GLU A 97 -0.65 -11.69 5.97
CA GLU A 97 0.72 -12.14 5.94
C GLU A 97 1.67 -11.00 6.33
N LEU A 98 2.52 -11.26 7.32
CA LEU A 98 3.57 -10.36 7.77
C LEU A 98 4.94 -10.99 7.45
N ARG A 99 5.77 -10.30 6.67
CA ARG A 99 7.13 -10.75 6.34
C ARG A 99 8.12 -10.46 7.48
N ALA A 100 9.36 -10.91 7.31
CA ALA A 100 10.45 -10.62 8.25
C ALA A 100 10.67 -9.11 8.42
N GLY A 101 11.21 -8.68 9.56
CA GLY A 101 11.42 -7.29 9.92
C GLY A 101 10.15 -6.47 10.15
N VAL A 102 8.96 -7.00 9.90
CA VAL A 102 7.71 -6.24 10.07
C VAL A 102 7.48 -5.92 11.54
N VAL A 103 7.10 -4.66 11.80
CA VAL A 103 6.71 -4.19 13.12
C VAL A 103 5.33 -3.58 13.04
N VAL A 104 4.40 -4.10 13.84
CA VAL A 104 3.05 -3.56 14.01
C VAL A 104 2.95 -2.93 15.39
N GLU A 105 2.85 -1.60 15.43
CA GLU A 105 2.77 -0.84 16.67
C GLU A 105 1.37 -0.91 17.31
N SER A 106 1.31 -0.60 18.61
CA SER A 106 0.07 -0.57 19.39
C SER A 106 -1.00 0.32 18.74
N GLY A 107 -2.26 -0.09 18.82
CA GLY A 107 -3.39 0.67 18.28
C GLY A 107 -3.50 0.67 16.75
N ALA A 108 -2.54 0.11 16.01
CA ALA A 108 -2.71 -0.15 14.60
C ALA A 108 -3.85 -1.17 14.38
N TYR A 109 -4.65 -0.97 13.35
CA TYR A 109 -5.70 -1.89 12.94
C TYR A 109 -5.41 -2.42 11.54
N ILE A 110 -5.36 -3.75 11.39
CA ILE A 110 -5.11 -4.42 10.12
C ILE A 110 -6.25 -5.39 9.83
N ALA A 111 -6.96 -5.16 8.72
CA ALA A 111 -7.91 -6.11 8.14
C ALA A 111 -7.31 -6.86 6.95
N GLY A 112 -7.70 -8.12 6.79
CA GLY A 112 -7.42 -8.92 5.59
C GLY A 112 -8.34 -8.57 4.41
N PRO A 113 -7.98 -9.00 3.19
CA PRO A 113 -6.73 -9.64 2.83
C PRO A 113 -5.58 -8.62 2.74
N THR A 114 -4.43 -8.87 3.39
CA THR A 114 -3.30 -7.92 3.40
C THR A 114 -1.95 -8.64 3.43
N LEU A 115 -1.00 -8.18 2.60
CA LEU A 115 0.39 -8.62 2.60
C LEU A 115 1.30 -7.45 2.98
N ILE A 116 2.02 -7.60 4.10
CA ILE A 116 3.00 -6.62 4.58
C ILE A 116 4.43 -7.13 4.32
N GLY A 117 5.15 -6.47 3.42
CA GLY A 117 6.47 -6.84 2.96
C GLY A 117 7.59 -6.57 3.96
N GLU A 118 8.77 -7.12 3.68
CA GLU A 118 9.90 -7.17 4.63
C GLU A 118 10.28 -5.78 5.18
N GLY A 119 10.56 -5.68 6.48
CA GLY A 119 11.03 -4.44 7.12
C GLY A 119 9.97 -3.32 7.20
N THR A 120 8.75 -3.55 6.73
CA THR A 120 7.69 -2.54 6.76
C THR A 120 7.20 -2.27 8.17
N VAL A 121 7.01 -0.99 8.50
CA VAL A 121 6.50 -0.56 9.80
C VAL A 121 5.08 -0.04 9.66
N VAL A 122 4.15 -0.66 10.41
CA VAL A 122 2.78 -0.21 10.59
C VAL A 122 2.69 0.51 11.93
N ARG A 123 2.63 1.85 11.89
CA ARG A 123 2.75 2.69 13.08
C ARG A 123 1.43 2.82 13.85
N HIS A 124 1.55 3.36 15.06
CA HIS A 124 0.46 3.55 15.99
C HIS A 124 -0.75 4.23 15.34
N GLY A 125 -1.93 3.62 15.47
CA GLY A 125 -3.19 4.14 14.95
C GLY A 125 -3.34 4.10 13.42
N ALA A 126 -2.43 3.47 12.69
CA ALA A 126 -2.65 3.17 11.27
C ALA A 126 -3.90 2.30 11.09
N TYR A 127 -4.67 2.55 10.03
CA TYR A 127 -5.89 1.81 9.72
C TYR A 127 -5.81 1.18 8.32
N ILE A 128 -5.48 -0.10 8.26
CA ILE A 128 -5.44 -0.89 7.04
C ILE A 128 -6.76 -1.65 6.89
N ARG A 129 -7.48 -1.36 5.81
CA ARG A 129 -8.86 -1.84 5.56
C ARG A 129 -8.95 -3.10 4.70
N GLY A 130 -7.82 -3.72 4.36
CA GLY A 130 -7.74 -4.85 3.43
C GLY A 130 -7.51 -4.45 1.98
N GLY A 131 -7.15 -5.45 1.17
CA GLY A 131 -6.70 -5.33 -0.21
C GLY A 131 -5.36 -4.61 -0.35
N VAL A 132 -4.51 -4.65 0.68
CA VAL A 132 -3.25 -3.90 0.72
C VAL A 132 -2.05 -4.82 0.51
N ILE A 133 -1.13 -4.39 -0.36
CA ILE A 133 0.15 -5.05 -0.60
C ILE A 133 1.24 -4.00 -0.39
N THR A 134 2.28 -4.35 0.35
CA THR A 134 3.48 -3.50 0.49
C THR A 134 4.72 -4.29 0.11
N GLY A 135 5.67 -3.63 -0.55
CA GLY A 135 7.02 -4.13 -0.77
C GLY A 135 7.87 -4.00 0.48
N THR A 136 9.19 -3.94 0.30
CA THR A 136 10.12 -3.84 1.43
C THR A 136 10.19 -2.42 1.99
N ASP A 137 10.54 -2.29 3.27
CA ASP A 137 10.89 -1.04 3.95
C ASP A 137 9.86 0.09 3.82
N CYS A 138 8.57 -0.27 3.70
CA CYS A 138 7.50 0.70 3.61
C CYS A 138 7.14 1.27 4.99
N VAL A 139 6.44 2.41 4.99
CA VAL A 139 5.88 2.97 6.23
C VAL A 139 4.41 3.29 6.02
N ILE A 140 3.55 2.60 6.77
CA ILE A 140 2.16 2.98 6.95
C ILE A 140 2.07 3.67 8.31
N GLY A 141 1.94 4.98 8.25
CA GLY A 141 2.26 5.84 9.37
C GLY A 141 1.13 6.14 10.35
N HIS A 142 1.40 7.03 11.31
CA HIS A 142 0.46 7.35 12.38
C HIS A 142 -0.84 7.92 11.81
N ALA A 143 -1.96 7.31 12.21
CA ALA A 143 -3.32 7.69 11.78
C ALA A 143 -3.46 7.77 10.25
N THR A 144 -2.67 6.99 9.51
CA THR A 144 -2.81 6.82 8.07
C THR A 144 -3.82 5.71 7.80
N GLU A 145 -4.84 5.99 6.99
CA GLU A 145 -5.79 5.00 6.50
C GLU A 145 -5.40 4.53 5.10
N VAL A 146 -5.33 3.21 4.91
CA VAL A 146 -5.01 2.58 3.62
C VAL A 146 -6.07 1.56 3.26
N LYS A 147 -6.51 1.58 2.00
CA LYS A 147 -7.44 0.61 1.46
C LYS A 147 -7.08 0.24 0.03
N SER A 148 -7.11 -1.05 -0.30
CA SER A 148 -7.10 -1.53 -1.69
C SER A 148 -5.90 -1.01 -2.50
N SER A 149 -4.74 -0.82 -1.87
CA SER A 149 -3.62 -0.07 -2.45
C SER A 149 -2.32 -0.88 -2.43
N ILE A 150 -1.42 -0.56 -3.35
CA ILE A 150 -0.11 -1.22 -3.51
C ILE A 150 0.98 -0.19 -3.23
N PHE A 151 1.92 -0.55 -2.36
CA PHE A 151 3.10 0.23 -2.04
C PHE A 151 4.30 -0.55 -2.58
N LEU A 152 5.04 0.04 -3.52
CA LEU A 152 6.34 -0.49 -3.94
C LEU A 152 7.41 -0.17 -2.87
N ASN A 153 8.62 -0.68 -3.07
CA ASN A 153 9.68 -0.68 -2.06
C ASN A 153 9.99 0.75 -1.55
N GLY A 154 10.10 0.90 -0.24
CA GLY A 154 10.45 2.15 0.42
C GLY A 154 9.36 3.23 0.38
N ALA A 155 8.14 2.94 -0.07
CA ALA A 155 7.05 3.91 -0.12
C ALA A 155 6.53 4.26 1.29
N LYS A 156 6.25 5.55 1.52
CA LYS A 156 5.94 6.10 2.85
C LYS A 156 4.67 6.95 2.82
N ALA A 157 3.68 6.54 3.63
CA ALA A 157 2.51 7.33 3.99
C ALA A 157 2.57 7.64 5.49
N GLY A 158 3.54 8.47 5.87
CA GLY A 158 4.07 8.50 7.25
C GLY A 158 3.15 9.12 8.31
N HIS A 159 2.21 9.99 7.93
CA HIS A 159 1.41 10.76 8.89
C HIS A 159 0.06 11.20 8.31
N PHE A 160 -1.04 10.87 8.98
CA PHE A 160 -2.39 11.41 8.75
C PHE A 160 -2.88 11.35 7.28
N ALA A 161 -2.43 10.35 6.53
CA ALA A 161 -2.75 10.22 5.11
C ALA A 161 -3.99 9.37 4.88
N TYR A 162 -4.65 9.57 3.74
CA TYR A 162 -5.63 8.63 3.19
C TYR A 162 -5.14 8.12 1.85
N VAL A 163 -5.03 6.79 1.71
CA VAL A 163 -4.55 6.11 0.48
C VAL A 163 -5.56 5.04 0.08
N GLY A 164 -6.48 5.39 -0.84
CA GLY A 164 -7.50 4.48 -1.35
C GLY A 164 -7.28 4.13 -2.82
N ASP A 165 -7.35 2.85 -3.17
CA ASP A 165 -7.33 2.34 -4.55
C ASP A 165 -6.19 2.97 -5.38
N THR A 166 -4.96 2.90 -4.87
CA THR A 166 -3.79 3.64 -5.36
C THR A 166 -2.57 2.73 -5.48
N VAL A 167 -1.68 3.03 -6.44
CA VAL A 167 -0.32 2.47 -6.47
C VAL A 167 0.67 3.57 -6.15
N LEU A 168 1.48 3.37 -5.11
CA LEU A 168 2.63 4.21 -4.76
C LEU A 168 3.90 3.51 -5.21
N GLY A 169 4.68 4.19 -6.05
CA GLY A 169 5.94 3.72 -6.59
C GLY A 169 7.06 3.65 -5.55
N ASN A 170 8.22 3.17 -5.99
CA ASN A 170 9.39 3.02 -5.14
C ASN A 170 9.79 4.37 -4.53
N ASN A 171 10.13 4.39 -3.25
CA ASN A 171 10.62 5.58 -2.55
C ASN A 171 9.70 6.80 -2.63
N VAL A 172 8.41 6.60 -2.87
CA VAL A 172 7.41 7.66 -2.74
C VAL A 172 7.34 8.11 -1.28
N ASN A 173 7.21 9.41 -1.05
CA ASN A 173 6.96 9.92 0.28
C ASN A 173 5.83 10.94 0.25
N LEU A 174 4.76 10.58 0.96
CA LEU A 174 3.58 11.42 1.10
C LEU A 174 3.76 12.36 2.29
N GLY A 175 3.76 13.66 2.02
CA GLY A 175 3.76 14.68 3.06
C GLY A 175 2.61 14.50 4.03
N ALA A 176 2.81 14.90 5.28
CA ALA A 176 1.83 14.73 6.34
C ALA A 176 0.46 15.27 5.93
N GLY A 177 -0.59 14.47 6.12
CA GLY A 177 -1.92 14.87 5.71
C GLY A 177 -2.16 14.83 4.21
N THR A 178 -1.41 14.08 3.40
CA THR A 178 -1.76 13.90 1.98
C THR A 178 -3.02 13.04 1.84
N LYS A 179 -4.00 13.49 1.04
CA LYS A 179 -5.25 12.77 0.81
C LYS A 179 -5.32 12.35 -0.64
N ILE A 180 -5.42 11.05 -0.89
CA ILE A 180 -5.63 10.48 -2.22
C ILE A 180 -7.08 10.04 -2.30
N SER A 181 -7.93 10.92 -2.82
CA SER A 181 -9.36 10.63 -2.97
C SER A 181 -9.55 9.62 -4.09
N ASN A 182 -10.40 8.62 -3.87
CA ASN A 182 -10.67 7.55 -4.82
C ASN A 182 -12.08 7.60 -5.42
N LEU A 183 -12.94 8.52 -5.00
CA LEU A 183 -14.33 8.58 -5.47
C LEU A 183 -14.67 9.99 -5.94
N LYS A 184 -15.24 10.11 -7.15
CA LYS A 184 -15.77 11.37 -7.64
C LYS A 184 -17.03 11.74 -6.86
N ILE A 185 -17.20 13.04 -6.57
CA ILE A 185 -18.43 13.56 -5.93
C ILE A 185 -19.67 13.27 -6.81
N THR A 186 -19.50 13.30 -8.13
CA THR A 186 -20.57 12.95 -9.09
C THR A 186 -20.95 11.48 -9.07
N ASN A 187 -20.22 10.62 -8.35
CA ASN A 187 -20.43 9.17 -8.25
C ASN A 187 -20.43 8.44 -9.60
N THR A 188 -19.73 9.00 -10.59
CA THR A 188 -19.56 8.43 -11.94
C THR A 188 -18.24 7.68 -12.06
N GLU A 189 -18.10 6.92 -13.16
CA GLU A 189 -16.85 6.27 -13.53
C GLU A 189 -15.68 7.28 -13.57
N ILE A 190 -14.49 6.81 -13.18
CA ILE A 190 -13.26 7.57 -13.31
C ILE A 190 -12.73 7.39 -14.73
N SER A 191 -12.45 8.51 -15.37
CA SER A 191 -11.93 8.59 -16.73
C SER A 191 -10.71 9.49 -16.71
N LEU A 192 -9.72 9.18 -17.54
CA LEU A 192 -8.43 9.86 -17.59
C LEU A 192 -8.32 10.60 -18.91
N ALA A 193 -8.15 11.91 -18.85
CA ALA A 193 -7.81 12.72 -20.02
C ALA A 193 -6.29 12.74 -20.20
N VAL A 194 -5.80 12.23 -21.33
CA VAL A 194 -4.38 12.15 -21.67
C VAL A 194 -4.19 12.61 -23.10
N GLU A 195 -3.56 13.78 -23.26
CA GLU A 195 -3.46 14.45 -24.56
C GLU A 195 -4.89 14.61 -25.15
N ASP A 196 -5.12 14.21 -26.40
CA ASP A 196 -6.44 14.30 -27.05
C ASP A 196 -7.31 13.03 -26.87
N LYS A 197 -6.94 12.15 -25.92
CA LYS A 197 -7.63 10.87 -25.68
C LYS A 197 -8.22 10.81 -24.28
N THR A 198 -9.43 10.26 -24.19
CA THR A 198 -10.06 9.91 -22.91
C THR A 198 -10.01 8.39 -22.73
N TYR A 199 -9.44 7.95 -21.61
CA TYR A 199 -9.41 6.54 -21.21
C TYR A 199 -10.48 6.29 -20.17
N HIS A 200 -11.37 5.34 -20.47
CA HIS A 200 -12.35 4.82 -19.51
C HIS A 200 -11.69 3.73 -18.68
N THR A 201 -11.72 3.86 -17.36
CA THR A 201 -11.04 2.92 -16.45
C THR A 201 -11.93 1.72 -16.10
N GLY A 202 -13.25 1.86 -16.26
CA GLY A 202 -14.25 0.93 -15.75
C GLY A 202 -14.40 0.95 -14.24
N LEU A 203 -13.72 1.87 -13.54
CA LEU A 203 -13.66 1.92 -12.09
C LEU A 203 -14.48 3.08 -11.53
N ARG A 204 -15.39 2.78 -10.59
CA ARG A 204 -16.04 3.81 -9.77
C ARG A 204 -15.08 4.34 -8.69
N LYS A 205 -14.17 3.49 -8.21
CA LYS A 205 -13.15 3.85 -7.23
C LYS A 205 -11.75 3.68 -7.81
N PHE A 206 -10.99 4.76 -7.83
CA PHE A 206 -9.61 4.81 -8.30
C PHE A 206 -8.96 6.08 -7.75
N GLY A 207 -7.97 5.92 -6.89
CA GLY A 207 -7.21 7.02 -6.31
C GLY A 207 -6.21 7.58 -7.30
N ALA A 208 -4.97 7.11 -7.24
CA ALA A 208 -3.90 7.62 -8.07
C ALA A 208 -2.92 6.53 -8.53
N ILE A 209 -2.12 6.89 -9.54
CA ILE A 209 -0.89 6.20 -9.91
C ILE A 209 0.24 7.18 -9.60
N VAL A 210 1.05 6.87 -8.60
CA VAL A 210 2.07 7.78 -8.06
C VAL A 210 3.42 7.16 -8.34
N GLY A 211 4.09 7.60 -9.41
CA GLY A 211 5.33 7.01 -9.90
C GLY A 211 6.50 7.10 -8.91
N ASP A 212 7.59 6.42 -9.27
CA ASP A 212 8.77 6.27 -8.43
C ASP A 212 9.36 7.61 -7.99
N ALA A 213 9.76 7.68 -6.72
CA ALA A 213 10.39 8.84 -6.06
C ALA A 213 9.55 10.13 -6.08
N VAL A 214 8.23 10.03 -6.26
CA VAL A 214 7.35 11.19 -6.10
C VAL A 214 7.32 11.66 -4.65
N GLN A 215 7.31 12.99 -4.48
CA GLN A 215 7.20 13.65 -3.19
C GLN A 215 5.96 14.53 -3.17
N THR A 216 5.10 14.39 -2.17
CA THR A 216 4.00 15.34 -1.94
C THR A 216 4.29 16.22 -0.74
N GLY A 217 3.94 17.49 -0.84
CA GLY A 217 3.93 18.41 0.28
C GLY A 217 2.77 18.13 1.24
N CYS A 218 2.88 18.62 2.47
CA CYS A 218 1.86 18.42 3.49
C CYS A 218 0.50 18.94 3.02
N ASN A 219 -0.57 18.23 3.39
CA ASN A 219 -1.95 18.55 3.05
C ASN A 219 -2.26 18.66 1.54
N ALA A 220 -1.43 18.08 0.68
CA ALA A 220 -1.76 17.94 -0.73
C ALA A 220 -2.96 16.98 -0.92
N VAL A 221 -3.77 17.24 -1.93
CA VAL A 221 -4.89 16.40 -2.35
C VAL A 221 -4.64 15.91 -3.77
N LEU A 222 -4.59 14.59 -3.95
CA LEU A 222 -4.62 13.97 -5.27
C LEU A 222 -6.07 13.56 -5.57
N ASN A 223 -6.65 14.14 -6.62
CA ASN A 223 -8.03 13.84 -7.01
C ASN A 223 -8.12 12.47 -7.71
N PRO A 224 -9.30 11.82 -7.73
CA PRO A 224 -9.46 10.48 -8.32
C PRO A 224 -9.03 10.44 -9.79
N GLY A 225 -8.11 9.54 -10.13
CA GLY A 225 -7.48 9.44 -11.45
C GLY A 225 -6.24 10.32 -11.64
N THR A 226 -5.65 10.87 -10.59
CA THR A 226 -4.38 11.59 -10.70
C THR A 226 -3.24 10.62 -11.05
N MET A 227 -2.44 10.94 -12.07
CA MET A 227 -1.30 10.12 -12.46
C MET A 227 -0.02 10.96 -12.46
N LEU A 228 0.88 10.69 -11.53
CA LEU A 228 2.15 11.40 -11.39
C LEU A 228 3.27 10.51 -11.92
N GLY A 229 3.98 10.97 -12.94
CA GLY A 229 5.19 10.31 -13.42
C GLY A 229 6.31 10.34 -12.37
N PRO A 230 7.38 9.54 -12.57
CA PRO A 230 8.47 9.45 -11.61
C PRO A 230 9.06 10.82 -11.25
N LYS A 231 9.50 11.00 -10.00
CA LYS A 231 10.17 12.21 -9.48
C LYS A 231 9.33 13.50 -9.54
N CYS A 232 8.03 13.42 -9.82
CA CYS A 232 7.15 14.59 -9.68
C CYS A 232 7.16 15.10 -8.22
N MET A 233 7.04 16.42 -8.07
CA MET A 233 6.88 17.07 -6.78
C MET A 233 5.53 17.81 -6.74
N VAL A 234 4.75 17.56 -5.69
CA VAL A 234 3.49 18.26 -5.44
C VAL A 234 3.69 19.24 -4.29
N TYR A 235 3.35 20.51 -4.49
CA TYR A 235 3.50 21.52 -3.45
C TYR A 235 2.53 21.28 -2.27
N PRO A 236 2.89 21.74 -1.05
CA PRO A 236 1.98 21.70 0.09
C PRO A 236 0.64 22.40 -0.21
N ASN A 237 -0.44 21.86 0.33
CA ASN A 237 -1.82 22.34 0.14
C ASN A 237 -2.32 22.37 -1.33
N ALA A 238 -1.58 21.79 -2.28
CA ALA A 238 -2.02 21.75 -3.67
C ALA A 238 -3.18 20.74 -3.85
N SER A 239 -4.16 21.11 -4.68
CA SER A 239 -5.17 20.18 -5.19
C SER A 239 -4.81 19.78 -6.62
N VAL A 240 -4.35 18.54 -6.80
CA VAL A 240 -3.85 18.02 -8.07
C VAL A 240 -5.00 17.45 -8.87
N LYS A 241 -5.23 17.96 -10.08
CA LYS A 241 -6.33 17.52 -10.96
C LYS A 241 -6.08 16.11 -11.49
N ALA A 242 -7.16 15.41 -11.81
CA ALA A 242 -7.14 14.11 -12.48
C ALA A 242 -6.63 14.23 -13.92
N GLN A 243 -5.33 14.06 -14.11
CA GLN A 243 -4.65 14.04 -15.41
C GLN A 243 -3.29 13.34 -15.26
N VAL A 244 -2.61 13.15 -16.39
CA VAL A 244 -1.22 12.65 -16.42
C VAL A 244 -0.24 13.81 -16.33
N TYR A 245 0.61 13.79 -15.30
CA TYR A 245 1.74 14.69 -15.12
C TYR A 245 3.03 13.95 -15.44
N LYS A 246 3.79 14.45 -16.40
CA LYS A 246 5.11 13.90 -16.74
C LYS A 246 6.17 14.53 -15.82
N ALA A 247 7.20 13.76 -15.49
CA ALA A 247 8.41 14.30 -14.88
C ALA A 247 8.97 15.42 -15.76
N LYS A 248 9.34 16.56 -15.19
CA LYS A 248 10.23 17.49 -15.90
C LYS A 248 11.61 16.85 -15.87
N VAL A 249 12.12 16.49 -17.05
CA VAL A 249 13.50 16.04 -17.25
C VAL A 249 14.45 17.15 -16.82
#